data_AF-A0A928ELA4-F1
#
_entry.id   AF-A0A928ELA4-F1
#
_cell.length_a   1.000
_cell.length_b   1.000
_cell.length_c   1.000
_cell.angle_alpha   90.00
_cell.angle_beta   90.00
_cell.angle_gamma   90.00
#
_symmetry.space_group_name_H-M   'P 1'
#
loop_
_entity.id
_entity.type
_entity.pdbx_description
1 polymer ?
#
loop_
_entity_poly.entity_id
_entity_poly.type
_entity_poly.pdbx_seq_one_letter_code
_entity_poly.pdbx_strand_id
1 'polypeptide(L)'
;MQYKTINLKGREPGELTTEVMFEIASARADGEELVKFNIPSEEALGSFYKKNLNELKRTFKKMKTAGQIQLFAMKNSFVESSTEAIFLMNKYPTVFEDSDFLNEDGYILVKI
;
A
#
# COMPACT_ATOMS: atom_id res chain seq x y z
N MET A 1 4.47 -1.72 18.34
CA MET A 1 3.73 -2.33 17.21
C MET A 1 4.72 -2.48 16.05
N GLN A 2 4.60 -3.53 15.23
CA GLN A 2 5.65 -4.02 14.31
C GLN A 2 5.70 -3.34 12.92
N TYR A 3 4.91 -2.28 12.69
CA TYR A 3 4.85 -1.59 11.40
C TYR A 3 4.28 -0.16 11.52
N LYS A 4 4.77 0.76 10.69
CA LYS A 4 4.31 2.16 10.59
C LYS A 4 3.03 2.24 9.75
N THR A 5 1.95 2.82 10.27
CA THR A 5 0.70 2.99 9.52
C THR A 5 0.63 4.38 8.91
N ILE A 6 0.44 4.45 7.60
CA ILE A 6 0.36 5.67 6.80
C ILE A 6 -1.01 5.75 6.14
N ASN A 7 -1.70 6.87 6.37
CA ASN A 7 -2.90 7.21 5.63
C ASN A 7 -2.50 8.10 4.46
N LEU A 8 -2.63 7.60 3.23
CA LEU A 8 -2.33 8.38 2.03
C LEU A 8 -3.39 9.47 1.83
N LYS A 9 -2.94 10.68 1.51
CA LYS A 9 -3.84 11.84 1.39
C LYS A 9 -4.19 12.13 -0.07
N GLY A 10 -3.26 11.91 -0.99
CA GLY A 10 -3.47 11.96 -2.44
C GLY A 10 -4.31 13.14 -2.94
N ARG A 11 -3.96 14.35 -2.49
CA ARG A 11 -4.74 15.57 -2.72
C ARG A 11 -4.46 16.18 -4.10
N GLU A 12 -3.33 15.84 -4.70
CA GLU A 12 -2.88 16.34 -6.00
C GLU A 12 -2.42 15.23 -6.99
N PRO A 13 -2.42 15.50 -8.31
CA PRO A 13 -1.81 14.60 -9.31
C PRO A 13 -0.33 14.31 -9.01
N GLY A 14 0.05 13.04 -9.02
CA GLY A 14 1.42 12.57 -8.73
C GLY A 14 1.80 12.51 -7.24
N GLU A 15 1.00 13.09 -6.35
CA GLU A 15 1.32 13.20 -4.92
C GLU A 15 1.35 11.83 -4.22
N LEU A 16 0.48 10.89 -4.60
CA LEU A 16 0.43 9.55 -3.98
C LEU A 16 1.72 8.76 -4.15
N THR A 17 2.31 8.80 -5.35
CA THR A 17 3.58 8.12 -5.59
C THR A 17 4.68 8.76 -4.77
N THR A 18 4.71 10.09 -4.71
CA THR A 18 5.70 10.84 -3.92
C THR A 18 5.55 10.58 -2.42
N GLU A 19 4.32 10.63 -1.87
CA GLU A 19 4.03 10.31 -0.47
C GLU A 19 4.48 8.89 -0.11
N VAL A 20 4.14 7.90 -0.93
CA VAL A 20 4.55 6.51 -0.70
C VAL A 20 6.07 6.37 -0.70
N MET A 21 6.75 6.95 -1.69
CA MET A 21 8.21 6.88 -1.79
C MET A 21 8.89 7.55 -0.60
N PHE A 22 8.38 8.71 -0.19
CA PHE A 22 8.88 9.45 0.97
C PHE A 22 8.72 8.62 2.26
N GLU A 23 7.55 8.03 2.47
CA GLU A 23 7.28 7.25 3.69
C GLU A 23 8.06 5.93 3.74
N ILE A 24 8.31 5.29 2.58
CA ILE A 24 9.23 4.14 2.50
C ILE A 24 10.66 4.58 2.85
N ALA A 25 11.13 5.71 2.33
CA ALA A 25 12.46 6.21 2.62
C ALA A 25 12.63 6.61 4.09
N SER A 26 11.63 7.28 4.68
CA SER A 26 11.59 7.60 6.11
C SER A 26 11.61 6.33 6.94
N ALA A 27 10.70 5.38 6.67
CA ALA A 27 10.65 4.11 7.40
C ALA A 27 11.97 3.35 7.33
N ARG A 28 12.66 3.35 6.17
CA ARG A 28 14.01 2.78 6.05
C ARG A 28 15.03 3.48 6.94
N ALA A 29 15.02 4.82 6.97
CA ALA A 29 15.93 5.60 7.81
C ALA A 29 15.66 5.39 9.31
N ASP A 30 14.39 5.17 9.67
CA ASP A 30 13.92 4.93 11.03
C ASP A 30 14.15 3.47 11.49
N GLY A 31 14.60 2.58 10.59
CA GLY A 31 14.84 1.16 10.88
C GLY A 31 13.58 0.30 10.94
N GLU A 32 12.47 0.79 10.37
CA GLU A 32 11.20 0.07 10.31
C GLU A 32 11.27 -1.03 9.24
N GLU A 33 10.91 -2.25 9.62
CA GLU A 33 10.88 -3.38 8.68
C GLU A 33 9.62 -3.41 7.82
N LEU A 34 8.54 -2.75 8.28
CA LEU A 34 7.24 -2.78 7.60
C LEU A 34 6.48 -1.45 7.66
N VAL A 35 5.82 -1.13 6.55
CA VAL A 35 4.93 0.02 6.40
C VAL A 35 3.58 -0.43 5.86
N LYS A 36 2.50 -0.01 6.51
CA LYS A 36 1.12 -0.21 6.10
C LYS A 36 0.58 1.08 5.49
N PHE A 37 0.28 1.08 4.20
CA PHE A 37 -0.40 2.18 3.50
C PHE A 37 -1.89 1.89 3.39
N ASN A 38 -2.71 2.74 4.01
CA ASN A 38 -4.15 2.73 3.80
C ASN A 38 -4.45 3.50 2.52
N ILE A 39 -5.18 2.84 1.61
CA ILE A 39 -5.47 3.33 0.27
C ILE A 39 -6.96 3.64 0.22
N PRO A 40 -7.33 4.92 0.08
CA PRO A 40 -8.73 5.30 -0.03
C PRO A 40 -9.35 4.75 -1.33
N SER A 41 -10.66 4.49 -1.32
CA SER A 41 -11.41 4.10 -2.52
C SER A 41 -11.43 5.17 -3.61
N GLU A 42 -11.65 4.71 -4.86
CA GLU A 42 -11.84 5.58 -6.02
C GLU A 42 -13.03 6.54 -5.83
N GLU A 43 -14.08 6.13 -5.12
CA GLU A 43 -15.24 6.97 -4.79
C GLU A 43 -14.88 8.16 -3.89
N ALA A 44 -13.93 7.99 -2.97
CA ALA A 44 -13.50 9.04 -2.05
C ALA A 44 -12.61 10.11 -2.71
N LEU A 45 -11.94 9.79 -3.83
CA LEU A 45 -10.87 10.63 -4.40
C LEU A 45 -11.05 11.00 -5.88
N GLY A 46 -12.07 10.48 -6.57
CA GLY A 46 -12.45 10.93 -7.91
C GLY A 46 -11.48 10.53 -9.03
N SER A 47 -11.66 11.09 -10.23
CA SER A 47 -10.97 10.64 -11.46
C SER A 47 -9.45 10.85 -11.47
N PHE A 48 -8.95 11.87 -10.76
CA PHE A 48 -7.51 12.13 -10.60
C PHE A 48 -6.80 10.99 -9.87
N TYR A 49 -7.52 10.34 -8.95
CA TYR A 49 -7.01 9.22 -8.18
C TYR A 49 -6.70 8.01 -9.04
N LYS A 50 -7.59 7.64 -9.98
CA LYS A 50 -7.43 6.48 -10.86
C LYS A 50 -6.12 6.51 -11.65
N LYS A 51 -5.72 7.70 -12.14
CA LYS A 51 -4.45 7.88 -12.85
C LYS A 51 -3.26 7.72 -11.91
N ASN A 52 -3.30 8.38 -10.75
CA ASN A 52 -2.25 8.30 -9.74
C ASN A 52 -2.06 6.87 -9.20
N LEU A 53 -3.15 6.13 -9.03
CA LEU A 53 -3.17 4.75 -8.56
C LEU A 53 -2.45 3.80 -9.55
N ASN A 54 -2.66 4.01 -10.85
CA ASN A 54 -1.96 3.24 -11.89
C ASN A 54 -0.47 3.56 -11.94
N GLU A 55 -0.08 4.81 -11.70
CA GLU A 55 1.33 5.19 -11.57
C GLU A 55 1.95 4.56 -10.32
N LEU A 56 1.23 4.59 -9.20
CA LEU A 56 1.64 3.95 -7.95
C LEU A 56 1.83 2.43 -8.12
N LYS A 57 0.91 1.75 -8.79
CA LYS A 57 1.04 0.32 -9.19
C LYS A 57 2.35 0.06 -9.93
N ARG A 58 2.66 0.89 -10.92
CA ARG A 58 3.88 0.75 -11.73
C ARG A 58 5.14 0.96 -10.89
N THR A 59 5.14 1.94 -9.99
CA THR A 59 6.27 2.22 -9.09
C THR A 59 6.51 1.05 -8.14
N PHE A 60 5.46 0.57 -7.48
CA PHE A 60 5.53 -0.61 -6.62
C PHE A 60 6.04 -1.85 -7.37
N LYS A 61 5.55 -2.09 -8.59
CA LYS A 61 6.03 -3.18 -9.45
C LYS A 61 7.53 -3.07 -9.73
N LYS A 62 8.00 -1.88 -10.12
CA LYS A 62 9.44 -1.63 -10.37
C LYS A 62 10.30 -1.90 -9.13
N MET A 63 9.91 -1.38 -7.97
CA MET A 63 10.65 -1.55 -6.72
C MET A 63 10.69 -3.02 -6.27
N LYS A 64 9.57 -3.75 -6.43
CA LYS A 64 9.51 -5.19 -6.17
C LYS A 64 10.42 -5.97 -7.11
N THR A 65 10.37 -5.69 -8.42
CA THR A 65 11.24 -6.35 -9.41
C THR A 65 12.72 -6.05 -9.17
N ALA A 66 13.03 -4.85 -8.68
CA ALA A 66 14.38 -4.47 -8.29
C ALA A 66 14.82 -5.06 -6.92
N GLY A 67 13.96 -5.83 -6.24
CA GLY A 67 14.24 -6.40 -4.92
C GLY A 67 14.34 -5.39 -3.78
N GLN A 68 13.91 -4.14 -4.00
CA GLN A 68 14.02 -3.06 -3.03
C GLN A 68 12.95 -3.12 -1.93
N ILE A 69 11.82 -3.76 -2.22
CA ILE A 69 10.70 -3.96 -1.31
C ILE A 69 10.03 -5.30 -1.56
N GLN A 70 9.32 -5.82 -0.57
CA GLN A 70 8.31 -6.87 -0.77
C GLN A 70 6.92 -6.28 -0.53
N LEU A 71 5.95 -6.71 -1.33
CA LEU A 71 4.61 -6.15 -1.31
C LEU A 71 3.58 -7.21 -0.95
N PHE A 72 2.68 -6.84 -0.05
CA PHE A 72 1.56 -7.65 0.38
C PHE A 72 0.30 -6.78 0.35
N ALA A 73 -0.69 -7.13 -0.46
CA ALA A 73 -1.89 -6.32 -0.67
C ALA A 73 -3.12 -6.98 -0.04
N MET A 74 -4.01 -6.18 0.55
CA MET A 74 -5.25 -6.65 1.18
C MET A 74 -6.46 -5.80 0.77
N LYS A 75 -7.54 -6.46 0.33
CA LYS A 75 -8.85 -5.85 0.05
C LYS A 75 -9.69 -5.74 1.33
N ASN A 76 -10.40 -4.62 1.55
CA ASN A 76 -11.30 -4.44 2.70
C ASN A 76 -12.54 -5.34 2.67
N SER A 77 -12.97 -5.81 1.49
CA SER A 77 -14.09 -6.76 1.36
C SER A 77 -13.81 -8.12 2.04
N PHE A 78 -12.57 -8.37 2.47
CA PHE A 78 -12.16 -9.51 3.30
C PHE A 78 -12.04 -9.17 4.80
N VAL A 79 -12.32 -7.94 5.21
CA VAL A 79 -12.17 -7.46 6.60
C VAL A 79 -13.54 -7.53 7.29
N GLU A 80 -14.10 -8.73 7.44
CA GLU A 80 -15.25 -8.91 8.32
C GLU A 80 -14.78 -9.36 9.71
N SER A 81 -14.71 -8.37 10.60
CA SER A 81 -14.51 -8.45 12.06
C SER A 81 -13.06 -8.68 12.55
N SER A 82 -12.35 -7.57 12.71
CA SER A 82 -10.99 -7.50 13.25
C SER A 82 -10.87 -8.15 14.63
N THR A 83 -10.33 -9.36 14.67
CA THR A 83 -8.96 -9.35 15.15
C THR A 83 -8.08 -9.19 13.87
N GLU A 84 -8.53 -9.66 12.68
CA GLU A 84 -7.87 -9.84 11.36
C GLU A 84 -7.44 -8.55 10.68
N ALA A 85 -6.34 -8.54 9.94
CA ALA A 85 -5.26 -7.80 10.56
C ALA A 85 -4.88 -8.34 11.95
N ILE A 86 -5.20 -9.64 12.21
CA ILE A 86 -5.07 -10.47 13.45
C ILE A 86 -3.63 -10.68 13.59
N PHE A 87 -3.03 -10.97 12.47
CA PHE A 87 -1.64 -11.26 12.46
C PHE A 87 -1.06 -10.81 11.11
N LEU A 88 -1.69 -9.79 10.51
CA LEU A 88 -1.49 -9.31 9.15
C LEU A 88 -1.41 -10.45 8.16
N MET A 89 -2.53 -11.20 8.11
CA MET A 89 -2.57 -12.45 7.38
C MET A 89 -1.35 -13.30 7.75
N ASN A 90 -1.24 -13.57 9.05
CA ASN A 90 -0.38 -14.51 9.77
C ASN A 90 1.14 -14.54 9.56
N LYS A 91 1.68 -13.83 8.58
CA LYS A 91 3.09 -13.87 8.15
C LYS A 91 3.33 -13.25 6.78
N TYR A 92 2.27 -12.79 6.12
CA TYR A 92 2.24 -12.20 4.78
C TYR A 92 2.16 -13.13 3.53
N PRO A 93 1.15 -14.00 3.32
CA PRO A 93 0.98 -14.69 2.03
C PRO A 93 -0.20 -14.14 1.20
N THR A 94 -0.09 -13.83 -0.10
CA THR A 94 1.07 -13.87 -1.02
C THR A 94 0.89 -12.88 -2.19
N VAL A 95 2.06 -12.47 -2.71
CA VAL A 95 2.44 -12.00 -4.06
C VAL A 95 1.30 -11.81 -5.08
N PHE A 96 1.08 -10.54 -5.41
CA PHE A 96 0.45 -10.02 -6.63
C PHE A 96 0.23 -11.04 -7.75
N GLU A 97 -1.04 -11.35 -8.04
CA GLU A 97 -1.51 -11.45 -9.41
C GLU A 97 -2.07 -10.07 -9.83
N ASP A 98 -1.70 -9.65 -11.03
CA ASP A 98 -1.41 -8.27 -11.44
C ASP A 98 -2.59 -7.25 -11.44
N SER A 99 -3.84 -7.58 -11.07
CA SER A 99 -4.98 -6.77 -11.56
C SER A 99 -5.79 -5.91 -10.55
N ASP A 100 -6.34 -6.41 -9.43
CA ASP A 100 -7.60 -5.80 -8.94
C ASP A 100 -7.67 -5.28 -7.49
N PHE A 101 -6.56 -5.16 -6.75
CA PHE A 101 -6.66 -4.83 -5.31
C PHE A 101 -6.82 -3.34 -4.98
N LEU A 102 -6.57 -2.43 -5.93
CA LEU A 102 -6.59 -0.99 -5.70
C LEU A 102 -7.89 -0.29 -6.13
N ASN A 103 -8.83 -1.06 -6.65
CA ASN A 103 -10.11 -0.53 -7.12
C ASN A 103 -11.18 -0.57 -6.00
N GLU A 104 -10.83 -1.09 -4.82
CA GLU A 104 -11.70 -1.21 -3.64
C GLU A 104 -10.94 -0.61 -2.42
N ASP A 105 -11.66 -0.22 -1.36
CA ASP A 105 -11.00 0.19 -0.11
C ASP A 105 -10.08 -0.94 0.39
N GLY A 106 -8.91 -0.61 0.93
CA GLY A 106 -7.95 -1.61 1.39
C GLY A 106 -6.64 -1.03 1.92
N TYR A 107 -5.65 -1.89 2.10
CA TYR A 107 -4.30 -1.48 2.48
C TYR A 107 -3.21 -2.29 1.80
N ILE A 108 -2.03 -1.68 1.63
CA ILE A 108 -0.79 -2.33 1.21
C ILE A 108 0.14 -2.40 2.40
N LEU A 109 0.73 -3.57 2.63
CA LEU A 109 1.90 -3.76 3.47
C LEU A 109 3.15 -3.85 2.59
N VAL A 110 4.15 -3.07 2.96
CA VAL A 110 5.45 -2.99 2.30
C VAL A 110 6.51 -3.38 3.30
N LYS A 111 7.29 -4.42 2.98
CA LYS A 111 8.51 -4.76 3.71
C LYS A 111 9.71 -4.11 3.02
N ILE A 112 10.55 -3.43 3.79
CA ILE A 112 11.60 -2.50 3.32
C ILE A 112 13.00 -3.10 3.42
#